data_AF-A0AAW4UQ82-F1
#
_entry.id   AF-A0AAW4UQ82-F1
#
_cell.length_a   1.000
_cell.length_b   1.000
_cell.length_c   1.000
_cell.angle_alpha   90.00
_cell.angle_beta   90.00
_cell.angle_gamma   90.00
#
_symmetry.space_group_name_H-M   'P 1'
#
loop_
_entity.id
_entity.type
_entity.pdbx_description
1 polymer ?
#
loop_
_entity_poly.entity_id
_entity_poly.type
_entity_poly.pdbx_seq_one_letter_code
_entity_poly.pdbx_strand_id
1 'polypeptide(L)'
;MDMNWQTMLHEAANASFEKDIEVRSAADNDAYSCVDLPKAKIRELSEKILHLPHQGIVLLFSRYCFRLSPQETEKFFQMKNAKGRFRFYRELLSTSMGLSSEQVISDASLNRACKIAMKDYLRTELKEDAAVSSTGKSRTHIVFRRFGKAVAVAAITITLLFSTAMVTNAKIREKVIAWIVETFEKYSIFELQSDGENTKPD
;
A
#
# COMPACT_ATOMS: atom_id res chain seq x y z
N MET A 1 4.20 46.67 2.51
CA MET A 1 4.23 45.38 1.81
C MET A 1 3.42 45.55 0.55
N ASP A 2 4.06 45.60 -0.61
CA ASP A 2 3.33 45.59 -1.89
C ASP A 2 2.89 44.15 -2.15
N MET A 3 1.62 43.85 -1.85
CA MET A 3 1.08 42.50 -2.06
C MET A 3 0.74 42.33 -3.54
N ASN A 4 1.43 41.39 -4.19
CA ASN A 4 1.15 40.95 -5.55
C ASN A 4 -0.32 40.49 -5.66
N TRP A 5 -1.05 40.96 -6.68
CA TRP A 5 -2.45 40.59 -6.92
C TRP A 5 -2.66 39.07 -7.03
N GLN A 6 -1.65 38.32 -7.49
CA GLN A 6 -1.68 36.85 -7.52
C GLN A 6 -1.72 36.26 -6.10
N THR A 7 -0.95 36.83 -5.18
CA THR A 7 -0.95 36.42 -3.77
C THR A 7 -2.30 36.72 -3.14
N MET A 8 -2.90 37.88 -3.45
CA MET A 8 -4.25 38.22 -2.98
C MET A 8 -5.31 37.24 -3.50
N LEU A 9 -5.27 36.88 -4.78
CA LEU A 9 -6.21 35.90 -5.35
C LEU A 9 -6.04 34.51 -4.74
N HIS A 10 -4.79 34.08 -4.54
CA HIS A 10 -4.50 32.80 -3.91
C HIS A 10 -4.98 32.76 -2.45
N GLU A 11 -4.76 33.85 -1.70
CA GLU A 11 -5.24 33.98 -0.32
C GLU A 11 -6.77 34.00 -0.24
N ALA A 12 -7.43 34.75 -1.12
CA ALA A 12 -8.89 34.78 -1.20
C ALA A 12 -9.49 33.41 -1.58
N ALA A 13 -8.88 32.71 -2.54
CA ALA A 13 -9.29 31.36 -2.93
C ALA A 13 -9.13 30.37 -1.78
N ASN A 14 -8.00 30.41 -1.06
CA ASN A 14 -7.78 29.58 0.11
C ASN A 14 -8.78 29.88 1.24
N ALA A 15 -9.03 31.16 1.53
CA ALA A 15 -10.01 31.54 2.55
C ALA A 15 -11.42 31.07 2.18
N SER A 16 -11.81 31.19 0.91
CA SER A 16 -13.10 30.68 0.41
C SER A 16 -13.18 29.16 0.53
N PHE A 17 -12.10 28.45 0.22
CA PHE A 17 -12.03 27.00 0.32
C PHE A 17 -12.15 26.51 1.77
N GLU A 18 -11.40 27.09 2.70
CA GLU A 18 -11.48 26.71 4.11
C GLU A 18 -12.88 26.97 4.69
N LYS A 19 -13.51 28.09 4.33
CA LYS A 19 -14.89 28.40 4.74
C LYS A 19 -15.88 27.36 4.22
N ASP A 20 -15.76 26.94 2.96
CA ASP A 20 -16.64 25.91 2.37
C ASP A 20 -16.44 24.55 3.04
N ILE A 21 -15.20 24.17 3.33
CA ILE A 21 -14.86 22.94 4.06
C ILE A 21 -15.47 22.95 5.47
N GLU A 22 -15.36 24.05 6.20
CA GLU A 22 -15.92 24.19 7.54
C GLU A 22 -17.43 23.98 7.54
N VAL A 23 -18.16 24.68 6.64
CA VAL A 23 -19.60 24.51 6.46
C VAL A 23 -19.96 23.05 6.16
N ARG A 24 -19.22 22.42 5.24
CA ARG A 24 -19.44 21.03 4.84
C ARG A 24 -19.09 20.02 5.93
N SER A 25 -18.18 20.35 6.84
CA SER A 25 -17.81 19.47 7.95
C SER A 25 -18.91 19.36 9.01
N ALA A 26 -19.68 20.44 9.17
CA ALA A 26 -20.79 20.56 10.12
C ALA A 26 -22.12 19.99 9.60
N ALA A 27 -22.30 19.86 8.28
CA ALA A 27 -23.53 19.30 7.71
C ALA A 27 -23.72 17.81 8.12
N ASP A 28 -24.98 17.37 8.25
CA ASP A 28 -25.28 15.94 8.45
C ASP A 28 -25.35 15.18 7.12
N ASN A 29 -25.12 13.86 7.16
CA ASN A 29 -25.05 13.03 5.96
C ASN A 29 -26.41 12.82 5.26
N ASP A 30 -27.51 13.18 5.91
CA ASP A 30 -28.87 12.81 5.51
C ASP A 30 -29.43 13.62 4.33
N ALA A 31 -28.72 14.66 3.90
CA ALA A 31 -29.16 15.53 2.81
C ALA A 31 -28.93 14.95 1.39
N TYR A 32 -28.09 13.92 1.23
CA TYR A 32 -27.67 13.46 -0.09
C TYR A 32 -28.10 12.03 -0.41
N SER A 33 -28.60 11.84 -1.63
CA SER A 33 -28.87 10.52 -2.19
C SER A 33 -27.58 9.90 -2.76
N CYS A 34 -27.27 8.66 -2.39
CA CYS A 34 -26.08 7.96 -2.87
C CYS A 34 -26.37 7.20 -4.17
N VAL A 35 -25.53 7.40 -5.19
CA VAL A 35 -25.67 6.77 -6.51
C VAL A 35 -24.53 5.78 -6.76
N ASP A 36 -24.90 4.54 -7.06
CA ASP A 36 -23.95 3.51 -7.51
C ASP A 36 -23.62 3.67 -9.00
N LEU A 37 -22.32 3.72 -9.31
CA LEU A 37 -21.86 3.86 -10.68
C LEU A 37 -21.67 2.50 -11.37
N PRO A 38 -22.01 2.37 -12.67
CA PRO A 38 -21.73 1.18 -13.44
C PRO A 38 -20.21 1.01 -13.67
N LYS A 39 -19.76 -0.23 -13.90
CA LYS A 39 -18.33 -0.57 -14.03
C LYS A 39 -17.55 0.29 -15.03
N ALA A 40 -18.18 0.67 -16.15
CA ALA A 40 -17.55 1.53 -17.15
C ALA A 40 -17.21 2.92 -16.58
N LYS A 41 -18.13 3.51 -15.83
CA LYS A 41 -17.98 4.82 -15.19
C LYS A 41 -17.01 4.80 -14.00
N ILE A 42 -16.83 3.64 -13.35
CA ILE A 42 -15.83 3.48 -12.27
C ILE A 42 -14.41 3.73 -12.80
N ARG A 43 -14.10 3.33 -14.04
CA ARG A 43 -12.79 3.58 -14.64
C ARG A 43 -12.56 5.05 -14.93
N GLU A 44 -13.54 5.72 -15.53
CA GLU A 44 -13.52 7.18 -15.73
C GLU A 44 -13.33 7.93 -14.41
N LEU A 45 -14.04 7.52 -13.36
CA LEU A 45 -13.87 8.08 -12.02
C LEU A 45 -12.45 7.86 -11.47
N SER A 46 -11.87 6.68 -11.67
CA SER A 46 -10.50 6.40 -11.21
C SER A 46 -9.46 7.29 -11.89
N GLU A 47 -9.66 7.60 -13.17
CA GLU A 47 -8.80 8.53 -13.91
C GLU A 47 -8.97 9.96 -13.38
N LYS A 48 -10.20 10.42 -13.15
CA LYS A 48 -10.49 11.74 -12.56
C LYS A 48 -9.91 11.89 -11.16
N ILE A 49 -9.91 10.84 -10.33
CA ILE A 49 -9.27 10.86 -9.01
C ILE A 49 -7.79 11.20 -9.12
N LEU A 50 -7.09 10.66 -10.12
CA LEU A 50 -5.65 10.92 -10.32
C LEU A 50 -5.34 12.34 -10.82
N HIS A 51 -6.34 13.09 -11.30
CA HIS A 51 -6.19 14.50 -11.70
C HIS A 51 -6.44 15.47 -10.54
N LEU A 52 -6.82 14.99 -9.36
CA LEU A 52 -6.99 15.85 -8.19
C LEU A 52 -5.62 16.36 -7.69
N PRO A 53 -5.60 17.48 -6.95
CA PRO A 53 -4.41 17.89 -6.20
C PRO A 53 -3.90 16.74 -5.32
N HIS A 54 -2.58 16.64 -5.15
CA HIS A 54 -1.95 15.54 -4.40
C HIS A 54 -2.59 15.32 -3.02
N GLN A 55 -2.91 16.39 -2.30
CA GLN A 55 -3.59 16.32 -1.00
C GLN A 55 -4.97 15.63 -1.09
N GLY A 56 -5.73 15.86 -2.15
CA GLY A 56 -7.02 15.21 -2.40
C GLY A 56 -6.87 13.72 -2.74
N ILE A 57 -5.85 13.36 -3.53
CA ILE A 57 -5.52 11.96 -3.84
C ILE A 57 -5.21 11.20 -2.55
N VAL A 58 -4.28 11.74 -1.75
CA VAL A 58 -3.84 11.14 -0.48
C VAL A 58 -5.02 10.97 0.48
N LEU A 59 -5.88 11.98 0.60
CA LEU A 59 -7.07 11.93 1.45
C LEU A 59 -8.08 10.85 1.01
N LEU A 60 -8.29 10.67 -0.30
CA LEU A 60 -9.16 9.60 -0.80
C LEU A 60 -8.55 8.22 -0.59
N PHE A 61 -7.24 8.08 -0.79
CA PHE A 61 -6.54 6.82 -0.56
C PHE A 61 -6.48 6.46 0.92
N SER A 62 -6.26 7.44 1.82
CA SER A 62 -6.26 7.22 3.27
C SER A 62 -7.56 6.54 3.71
N ARG A 63 -8.70 7.03 3.23
CA ARG A 63 -10.01 6.51 3.59
C ARG A 63 -10.34 5.18 2.91
N TYR A 64 -10.16 5.05 1.59
CA TYR A 64 -10.67 3.90 0.84
C TYR A 64 -9.65 2.77 0.64
N CYS A 65 -8.36 3.08 0.57
CA CYS A 65 -7.31 2.10 0.38
C CYS A 65 -6.73 1.66 1.73
N PHE A 66 -6.48 2.60 2.64
CA PHE A 66 -5.84 2.34 3.94
C PHE A 66 -6.83 2.24 5.11
N ARG A 67 -8.11 2.56 4.87
CA ARG A 67 -9.19 2.51 5.89
C ARG A 67 -8.91 3.37 7.13
N LEU A 68 -8.19 4.46 6.96
CA LEU A 68 -7.95 5.44 8.01
C LEU A 68 -9.22 6.25 8.26
N SER A 69 -9.52 6.48 9.53
CA SER A 69 -10.53 7.45 9.95
C SER A 69 -10.09 8.88 9.58
N PRO A 70 -11.02 9.84 9.49
CA PRO A 70 -10.67 11.24 9.30
C PRO A 70 -9.69 11.75 10.36
N GLN A 71 -9.87 11.37 11.62
CA GLN A 71 -9.02 11.79 12.74
C GLN A 71 -7.60 11.22 12.63
N GLU A 72 -7.46 9.95 12.23
CA GLU A 72 -6.15 9.36 11.97
C GLU A 72 -5.48 10.03 10.77
N THR A 73 -6.25 10.30 9.71
CA THR A 73 -5.75 10.98 8.50
C THR A 73 -5.21 12.38 8.84
N GLU A 74 -5.92 13.13 9.68
CA GLU A 74 -5.46 14.46 10.15
C GLU A 74 -4.11 14.37 10.88
N LYS A 75 -3.96 13.38 11.76
CA LYS A 75 -2.71 13.15 12.50
C LYS A 75 -1.56 12.72 11.60
N PHE A 76 -1.79 11.73 10.73
CA PHE A 76 -0.74 11.15 9.88
C PHE A 76 -0.22 12.13 8.83
N PHE A 77 -1.11 12.90 8.22
CA PHE A 77 -0.75 13.79 7.11
C PHE A 77 -0.66 15.27 7.53
N GLN A 78 -0.74 15.56 8.83
CA GLN A 78 -0.73 16.91 9.39
C GLN A 78 -1.74 17.85 8.70
N MET A 79 -2.90 17.30 8.34
CA MET A 79 -3.97 18.03 7.66
C MET A 79 -5.08 18.40 8.64
N LYS A 80 -5.75 19.51 8.39
CA LYS A 80 -6.92 19.95 9.16
C LYS A 80 -8.22 19.53 8.46
N ASN A 81 -9.30 19.36 9.21
CA ASN A 81 -10.65 19.16 8.67
C ASN A 81 -10.74 18.15 7.51
N ALA A 82 -10.19 16.95 7.70
CA ALA A 82 -10.19 15.88 6.70
C ALA A 82 -11.62 15.48 6.32
N LYS A 83 -12.56 15.56 7.27
CA LYS A 83 -13.98 15.28 7.03
C LYS A 83 -14.59 16.26 6.01
N GLY A 84 -14.40 17.57 6.19
CA GLY A 84 -14.91 18.57 5.26
C GLY A 84 -14.24 18.46 3.88
N ARG A 85 -12.92 18.28 3.86
CA ARG A 85 -12.15 18.12 2.60
C ARG A 85 -12.61 16.89 1.82
N PHE A 86 -12.88 15.79 2.51
CA PHE A 86 -13.37 14.57 1.89
C PHE A 86 -14.74 14.80 1.23
N ARG A 87 -15.64 15.51 1.90
CA ARG A 87 -16.96 15.84 1.34
C ARG A 87 -16.87 16.76 0.14
N PHE A 88 -16.01 17.77 0.22
CA PHE A 88 -15.72 18.65 -0.91
C PHE A 88 -15.26 17.84 -2.14
N TYR A 89 -14.24 16.99 -2.00
CA TYR A 89 -13.74 16.19 -3.11
C TYR A 89 -14.78 15.19 -3.63
N ARG A 90 -15.60 14.61 -2.74
CA ARG A 90 -16.69 13.73 -3.14
C ARG A 90 -17.73 14.45 -4.00
N GLU A 91 -18.13 15.66 -3.61
CA GLU A 91 -19.11 16.46 -4.36
C GLU A 91 -18.51 16.98 -5.67
N LEU A 92 -17.25 17.40 -5.65
CA LEU A 92 -16.51 17.80 -6.86
C LEU A 92 -16.45 16.64 -7.87
N LEU A 93 -16.11 15.43 -7.41
CA LEU A 93 -16.09 14.24 -8.26
C LEU A 93 -17.49 13.90 -8.76
N SER A 94 -18.52 13.99 -7.91
CA SER A 94 -19.92 13.73 -8.27
C SER A 94 -20.39 14.68 -9.38
N THR A 95 -20.11 15.98 -9.22
CA THR A 95 -20.38 17.02 -10.23
C THR A 95 -19.61 16.73 -11.52
N SER A 96 -18.33 16.37 -11.41
CA SER A 96 -17.49 16.05 -12.57
C SER A 96 -17.94 14.80 -13.34
N MET A 97 -18.73 13.93 -12.71
CA MET A 97 -19.33 12.73 -13.32
C MET A 97 -20.72 13.00 -13.91
N GLY A 98 -21.23 14.23 -13.80
CA GLY A 98 -22.53 14.65 -14.31
C GLY A 98 -23.71 14.32 -13.39
N LEU A 99 -23.47 14.13 -12.09
CA LEU A 99 -24.55 13.95 -11.11
C LEU A 99 -25.16 15.30 -10.71
N SER A 100 -26.43 15.29 -10.28
CA SER A 100 -27.11 16.49 -9.75
C SER A 100 -26.57 16.85 -8.37
N SER A 101 -26.79 18.11 -7.93
CA SER A 101 -26.30 18.62 -6.65
C SER A 101 -26.83 17.88 -5.41
N GLU A 102 -27.93 17.11 -5.55
CA GLU A 102 -28.53 16.30 -4.48
C GLU A 102 -28.02 14.85 -4.48
N GLN A 103 -27.21 14.48 -5.47
CA GLN A 103 -26.68 13.14 -5.68
C GLN A 103 -25.18 13.10 -5.45
N VAL A 104 -24.74 12.14 -4.66
CA VAL A 104 -23.31 11.88 -4.42
C VAL A 104 -22.95 10.46 -4.81
N ILE A 105 -21.72 10.29 -5.29
CA ILE A 105 -21.20 8.96 -5.62
C ILE A 105 -21.17 8.10 -4.35
N SER A 106 -21.65 6.86 -4.46
CA SER A 106 -21.65 5.90 -3.36
C SER A 106 -20.24 5.55 -2.89
N ASP A 107 -20.13 5.21 -1.60
CA ASP A 107 -18.87 4.74 -1.01
C ASP A 107 -18.35 3.46 -1.67
N ALA A 108 -19.24 2.58 -2.14
CA ALA A 108 -18.86 1.36 -2.84
C ALA A 108 -18.19 1.66 -4.20
N SER A 109 -18.72 2.63 -4.94
CA SER A 109 -18.18 3.05 -6.23
C SER A 109 -16.84 3.77 -6.07
N LEU A 110 -16.75 4.69 -5.11
CA LEU A 110 -15.51 5.38 -4.76
C LEU A 110 -14.43 4.42 -4.29
N ASN A 111 -14.77 3.42 -3.45
CA ASN A 111 -13.82 2.42 -3.00
C ASN A 111 -13.21 1.61 -4.16
N ARG A 112 -14.06 1.19 -5.12
CA ARG A 112 -13.60 0.49 -6.32
C ARG A 112 -12.71 1.39 -7.18
N ALA A 113 -13.10 2.64 -7.39
CA ALA A 113 -12.34 3.60 -8.19
C ALA A 113 -10.98 3.93 -7.54
N CYS A 114 -10.95 4.17 -6.22
CA CYS A 114 -9.71 4.46 -5.49
C CYS A 114 -8.72 3.30 -5.55
N LYS A 115 -9.17 2.04 -5.49
CA LYS A 115 -8.29 0.89 -5.64
C LYS A 115 -7.68 0.76 -7.04
N ILE A 116 -8.45 1.12 -8.07
CA ILE A 116 -7.95 1.16 -9.45
C ILE A 116 -6.93 2.28 -9.58
N ALA A 117 -7.30 3.49 -9.14
CA ALA A 117 -6.45 4.67 -9.16
C ALA A 117 -5.14 4.43 -8.41
N MET A 118 -5.16 3.86 -7.20
CA MET A 118 -3.96 3.56 -6.41
C MET A 118 -3.02 2.60 -7.14
N LYS A 119 -3.56 1.56 -7.78
CA LYS A 119 -2.75 0.61 -8.54
C LYS A 119 -2.09 1.28 -9.75
N ASP A 120 -2.80 2.19 -10.42
CA ASP A 120 -2.25 2.89 -11.57
C ASP A 120 -1.26 4.00 -11.15
N TYR A 121 -1.51 4.70 -10.04
CA TYR A 121 -0.59 5.61 -9.36
C TYR A 121 0.73 4.91 -9.00
N LEU A 122 0.66 3.78 -8.30
CA LEU A 122 1.86 3.00 -7.97
C LEU A 122 2.60 2.50 -9.23
N ARG A 123 1.87 2.20 -10.31
CA ARG A 123 2.51 1.79 -11.57
C ARG A 123 3.25 2.93 -12.22
N THR A 124 2.73 4.16 -12.18
CA THR A 124 3.42 5.32 -12.75
C THR A 124 4.68 5.62 -11.95
N GLU A 125 4.58 5.72 -10.62
CA GLU A 125 5.73 5.96 -9.73
C GLU A 125 6.82 4.88 -9.88
N LEU A 126 6.44 3.60 -9.85
CA LEU A 126 7.40 2.48 -9.96
C LEU A 126 8.04 2.36 -11.36
N LYS A 127 7.36 2.88 -12.40
CA LYS A 127 7.92 2.91 -13.76
C LYS A 127 8.89 4.07 -13.96
N GLU A 128 8.68 5.16 -13.24
CA GLU A 128 9.61 6.29 -13.25
C GLU A 128 10.98 5.86 -12.74
N ASP A 129 11.02 5.02 -11.69
CA ASP A 129 12.25 4.37 -11.20
C ASP A 129 12.85 3.34 -12.19
N ALA A 130 11.99 2.62 -12.92
CA ALA A 130 12.41 1.60 -13.89
C ALA A 130 12.90 2.20 -15.23
N ALA A 131 12.57 3.44 -15.56
CA ALA A 131 13.09 4.11 -16.76
C ALA A 131 14.61 4.38 -16.65
N VAL A 132 15.15 4.41 -15.43
CA VAL A 132 16.60 4.47 -15.16
C VAL A 132 17.23 3.07 -15.14
N SER A 133 16.43 2.00 -15.04
CA SER A 133 16.93 0.63 -15.00
C SER A 133 15.98 -0.40 -15.62
N SER A 134 16.37 -0.87 -16.81
CA SER A 134 15.96 -2.11 -17.48
C SER A 134 14.94 -2.04 -18.64
N THR A 135 15.52 -2.18 -19.82
CA THR A 135 15.11 -3.10 -20.88
C THR A 135 14.28 -4.29 -20.35
N GLY A 136 13.03 -4.36 -20.80
CA GLY A 136 12.27 -5.59 -21.00
C GLY A 136 12.11 -6.55 -19.82
N LYS A 137 11.03 -6.43 -19.04
CA LYS A 137 10.45 -7.61 -18.37
C LYS A 137 8.93 -7.59 -18.35
N SER A 138 8.36 -8.44 -19.20
CA SER A 138 6.93 -8.63 -19.37
C SER A 138 6.30 -9.31 -18.15
N ARG A 139 5.31 -8.63 -17.57
CA ARG A 139 4.05 -9.19 -17.05
C ARG A 139 4.03 -10.69 -16.68
N THR A 140 4.47 -11.06 -15.48
CA THR A 140 4.17 -12.38 -14.87
C THR A 140 3.92 -12.33 -13.35
N HIS A 141 3.49 -11.20 -12.78
CA HIS A 141 3.35 -11.08 -11.32
C HIS A 141 1.99 -11.54 -10.74
N ILE A 142 0.99 -11.87 -11.56
CA ILE A 142 -0.38 -12.21 -11.07
C ILE A 142 -0.52 -13.71 -10.75
N VAL A 143 0.34 -14.58 -11.30
CA VAL A 143 0.23 -16.05 -11.11
C VAL A 143 0.97 -16.54 -9.86
N PHE A 144 1.94 -15.77 -9.34
CA PHE A 144 2.80 -16.20 -8.23
C PHE A 144 2.06 -16.34 -6.87
N ARG A 145 0.93 -15.65 -6.68
CA ARG A 145 0.18 -15.68 -5.41
C ARG A 145 -0.51 -17.02 -5.13
N ARG A 146 -0.81 -17.83 -6.16
CA ARG A 146 -1.46 -19.15 -5.97
C ARG A 146 -0.46 -20.29 -5.73
N PHE A 147 0.74 -20.22 -6.31
CA PHE A 147 1.75 -21.26 -6.14
C PHE A 147 2.53 -21.17 -4.82
N GLY A 148 2.60 -20.00 -4.18
CA GLY A 148 3.37 -19.83 -2.94
C GLY A 148 2.91 -20.68 -1.75
N LYS A 149 1.61 -21.04 -1.66
CA LYS A 149 1.09 -21.87 -0.56
C LYS A 149 1.54 -23.32 -0.64
N ALA A 150 1.57 -23.91 -1.84
CA ALA A 150 2.01 -25.29 -2.03
C ALA A 150 3.53 -25.44 -1.81
N VAL A 151 4.30 -24.45 -2.26
CA VAL A 151 5.76 -24.41 -2.07
C VAL A 151 6.12 -24.28 -0.59
N ALA A 152 5.41 -23.44 0.17
CA ALA A 152 5.64 -23.30 1.61
C ALA A 152 5.33 -24.60 2.37
N VAL A 153 4.24 -25.31 2.03
CA VAL A 153 3.91 -26.60 2.65
C VAL A 153 4.97 -27.64 2.33
N ALA A 154 5.41 -27.74 1.07
CA ALA A 154 6.47 -28.66 0.68
C ALA A 154 7.79 -28.38 1.43
N ALA A 155 8.19 -27.10 1.56
CA ALA A 155 9.38 -26.71 2.31
C ALA A 155 9.28 -27.07 3.81
N ILE A 156 8.13 -26.85 4.43
CA ILE A 156 7.90 -27.21 5.84
C ILE A 156 7.95 -28.73 6.02
N THR A 157 7.33 -29.50 5.13
CA THR A 157 7.36 -30.97 5.19
C THR A 157 8.76 -31.53 5.00
N ILE A 158 9.56 -30.97 4.09
CA ILE A 158 10.95 -31.36 3.88
C ILE A 158 11.79 -31.09 5.13
N THR A 159 11.65 -29.91 5.75
CA THR A 159 12.36 -29.58 6.99
C THR A 159 11.95 -30.49 8.13
N LEU A 160 10.67 -30.80 8.28
CA LEU A 160 10.18 -31.70 9.34
C LEU A 160 10.74 -33.12 9.19
N LEU A 161 10.72 -33.67 7.97
CA LEU A 161 11.29 -34.98 7.66
C LEU A 161 12.80 -35.03 7.92
N PHE A 162 13.51 -33.94 7.61
CA PHE A 162 14.94 -33.82 7.86
C PHE A 162 15.26 -33.82 9.35
N SER A 163 14.49 -33.10 10.18
CA SER A 163 14.63 -33.12 11.64
C SER A 163 14.34 -34.49 12.25
N THR A 164 13.32 -35.22 11.75
CA THR A 164 12.99 -36.56 12.25
C THR A 164 14.05 -37.61 11.88
N ALA A 165 14.65 -37.52 10.69
CA ALA A 165 15.73 -38.44 10.26
C ALA A 165 17.04 -38.22 11.04
N MET A 166 17.35 -36.98 11.43
CA MET A 166 18.53 -36.63 12.24
C MET A 166 18.47 -37.17 13.69
N VAL A 167 17.27 -37.32 14.26
CA VAL A 167 17.06 -37.74 15.66
C VAL A 167 17.07 -39.26 15.84
N THR A 168 16.70 -40.04 14.82
CA THR A 168 16.36 -41.47 14.98
C THR A 168 17.45 -42.46 14.60
N ASN A 169 18.48 -42.08 13.84
CA ASN A 169 19.50 -43.05 13.39
C ASN A 169 20.89 -42.43 13.21
N ALA A 170 21.86 -42.85 14.03
CA ALA A 170 23.23 -42.36 13.98
C ALA A 170 23.92 -42.58 12.62
N LYS A 171 23.60 -43.68 11.92
CA LYS A 171 24.16 -43.99 10.58
C LYS A 171 23.63 -43.07 9.48
N ILE A 172 22.44 -42.50 9.65
CA ILE A 172 21.85 -41.56 8.69
C ILE A 172 22.48 -40.17 8.87
N ARG A 173 22.74 -39.77 10.12
CA ARG A 173 23.42 -38.51 10.46
C ARG A 173 24.79 -38.39 9.80
N GLU A 174 25.62 -39.44 9.87
CA GLU A 174 26.94 -39.44 9.23
C GLU A 174 26.86 -39.27 7.72
N LYS A 175 25.93 -39.96 7.04
CA LYS A 175 25.75 -39.85 5.59
C LYS A 175 25.25 -38.47 5.17
N VAL A 176 24.36 -37.86 5.96
CA VAL A 176 23.83 -36.52 5.68
C VAL A 176 24.90 -35.45 5.90
N ILE A 177 25.70 -35.55 6.96
CA ILE A 177 26.81 -34.64 7.21
C ILE A 177 27.88 -34.79 6.11
N ALA A 178 28.24 -36.02 5.73
CA ALA A 178 29.18 -36.27 4.63
C ALA A 178 28.68 -35.66 3.31
N TRP A 179 27.40 -35.83 2.98
CA TRP A 179 26.80 -35.23 1.80
C TRP A 179 26.74 -33.70 1.85
N ILE A 180 26.45 -33.09 3.01
CA ILE A 180 26.47 -31.63 3.20
C ILE A 180 27.88 -31.07 3.02
N VAL A 181 28.88 -31.73 3.61
CA VAL A 181 30.30 -31.34 3.49
C VAL A 181 30.75 -31.44 2.04
N GLU A 182 30.35 -32.49 1.32
CA GLU A 182 30.66 -32.69 -0.10
C GLU A 182 29.94 -31.67 -1.00
N THR A 183 28.67 -31.32 -0.69
CA THR A 183 27.87 -30.40 -1.50
C THR A 183 28.20 -28.92 -1.24
N PHE A 184 28.64 -28.58 -0.03
CA PHE A 184 28.95 -27.22 0.42
C PHE A 184 30.38 -27.10 0.97
N GLU A 185 31.34 -27.67 0.25
CA GLU A 185 32.75 -27.73 0.63
C GLU A 185 33.33 -26.35 1.06
N LYS A 186 32.82 -25.27 0.45
CA LYS A 186 33.26 -23.89 0.69
C LYS A 186 32.81 -23.27 2.04
N TYR A 187 31.86 -23.88 2.74
CA TYR A 187 31.28 -23.34 3.98
C TYR A 187 31.23 -24.35 5.14
N SER A 188 31.74 -25.57 4.93
CA SER A 188 31.59 -26.67 5.86
C SER A 188 32.89 -27.01 6.60
N ILE A 189 33.65 -25.99 7.00
CA ILE A 189 34.78 -26.15 7.94
C ILE A 189 34.21 -25.92 9.34
N PHE A 190 34.02 -27.00 10.10
CA PHE A 190 33.71 -26.90 11.53
C PHE A 190 35.02 -26.94 12.31
N GLU A 191 35.60 -25.79 12.63
CA GLU A 191 36.60 -25.72 13.70
C GLU A 191 35.87 -25.87 15.04
N LEU A 192 36.04 -27.03 15.65
CA LEU A 192 35.53 -27.34 16.97
C LEU A 192 36.57 -26.81 17.97
N GLN A 193 36.44 -25.55 18.40
CA GLN A 193 37.22 -25.03 19.53
C GLN A 193 36.79 -25.77 20.80
N SER A 194 37.61 -26.72 21.22
CA SER A 194 37.59 -27.33 22.55
C SER A 194 38.19 -26.32 23.54
N ASP A 195 37.36 -25.73 24.40
CA ASP A 195 37.83 -25.01 25.59
C ASP A 195 38.60 -25.99 26.49
N GLY A 196 39.92 -25.96 26.35
CA GLY A 196 40.85 -26.72 27.18
C GLY A 196 41.19 -25.93 28.43
N GLU A 197 40.44 -26.19 29.49
CA GLU A 197 40.84 -25.96 30.87
C GLU A 197 42.21 -26.64 31.12
N ASN A 198 43.25 -25.85 31.36
CA ASN A 198 44.53 -26.33 31.89
C ASN A 198 44.98 -25.43 33.03
N THR A 199 44.70 -25.91 34.24
CA THR A 199 45.39 -25.63 35.50
C THR A 199 46.89 -25.98 35.40
N LYS A 200 47.80 -25.10 35.85
CA LYS A 200 48.95 -25.39 36.75
C LYS A 200 49.88 -24.17 37.05
N PRO A 201 50.82 -24.24 38.03
CA PRO A 201 50.79 -23.47 39.28
C PRO A 201 51.95 -22.45 39.43
N ASP A 202 51.92 -21.67 40.52
CA ASP A 202 53.09 -21.26 41.33
C ASP A 202 52.73 -21.47 42.81
#